data_AF-K7NF22-F1
#
_entry.id   AF-K7NF22-F1
#
_cell.length_a   1.000
_cell.length_b   1.000
_cell.length_c   1.000
_cell.angle_alpha   90.00
_cell.angle_beta   90.00
_cell.angle_gamma   90.00
#
_symmetry.space_group_name_H-M   'P 1'
#
loop_
_entity.id
_entity.type
_entity.pdbx_description
1 polymer ?
#
loop_
_entity_poly.entity_id
_entity_poly.type
_entity_poly.pdbx_seq_one_letter_code
_entity_poly.pdbx_strand_id
1 'polypeptide(L)'
;VARVTARVIDKDNENDLFVSMFDHGGSAGGYENTWGTGKLYFGSMKVKNCRIHNRPAYNSEVHSTRDMGVGELNYCYEDYGLTDTIFLIGANSLETQTNLFLNHMVPG
;
A
#
# COMPACT_ATOMS: atom_id res chain seq x y z
N VAL A 1 -11.72 19.23 -15.61
CA VAL A 1 -10.90 18.00 -15.62
C VAL A 1 -11.32 17.06 -16.74
N ALA A 2 -12.50 16.43 -16.69
CA ALA A 2 -12.94 15.43 -17.68
C ALA A 2 -12.70 15.81 -19.16
N ARG A 3 -13.06 17.03 -19.61
CA ARG A 3 -12.83 17.47 -21.00
C ARG A 3 -11.36 17.52 -21.42
N VAL A 4 -10.47 17.90 -20.50
CA VAL A 4 -9.02 17.97 -20.76
C VAL A 4 -8.46 16.56 -20.79
N THR A 5 -8.75 15.76 -19.75
CA THR A 5 -8.29 14.37 -19.67
C THR A 5 -8.75 13.56 -20.88
N ALA A 6 -10.03 13.65 -21.27
CA ALA A 6 -10.59 12.97 -22.45
C ALA A 6 -10.02 13.46 -23.80
N ARG A 7 -9.39 14.64 -23.83
CA ARG A 7 -8.73 15.16 -25.04
C ARG A 7 -7.26 14.75 -25.12
N VAL A 8 -6.65 14.42 -23.98
CA VAL A 8 -5.26 13.95 -23.88
C VAL A 8 -5.18 12.44 -24.11
N ILE A 9 -6.14 11.66 -23.58
CA ILE A 9 -6.16 10.21 -23.77
C ILE A 9 -6.82 9.84 -25.09
N ASP A 10 -6.24 8.86 -25.78
CA ASP A 10 -6.90 8.13 -26.85
C ASP A 10 -7.69 6.97 -26.23
N LYS A 11 -8.86 6.64 -26.80
CA LYS A 11 -9.68 5.50 -26.35
C LYS A 11 -8.91 4.18 -26.41
N ASP A 12 -7.98 4.06 -27.36
CA ASP A 12 -7.18 2.86 -27.56
C ASP A 12 -5.78 2.95 -26.91
N ASN A 13 -5.40 4.12 -26.37
CA ASN A 13 -4.11 4.36 -25.74
C ASN A 13 -4.16 5.46 -24.67
N GLU A 14 -4.21 5.06 -23.41
CA GLU A 14 -4.30 5.98 -22.26
C GLU A 14 -2.92 6.39 -21.69
N ASN A 15 -1.81 6.05 -22.35
CA ASN A 15 -0.47 6.22 -21.79
C ASN A 15 -0.07 7.68 -21.51
N ASP A 16 -0.76 8.66 -22.09
CA ASP A 16 -0.51 10.09 -21.81
C ASP A 16 -1.14 10.58 -20.50
N LEU A 17 -1.92 9.74 -19.81
CA LEU A 17 -2.41 10.01 -18.47
C LEU A 17 -1.47 9.43 -17.40
N PHE A 18 -0.98 10.31 -16.54
CA PHE A 18 -0.14 9.96 -15.40
C PHE A 18 -0.92 10.12 -14.09
N VAL A 19 -0.81 9.12 -13.21
CA VAL A 19 -1.51 9.11 -11.92
C VAL A 19 -0.53 8.86 -10.78
N SER A 20 -0.62 9.68 -9.73
CA SER A 20 -0.01 9.40 -8.42
C SER A 20 -1.14 9.29 -7.40
N MET A 21 -1.28 8.13 -6.75
CA MET A 21 -2.39 7.85 -5.85
C MET A 21 -1.94 7.19 -4.54
N PHE A 22 -2.77 7.27 -3.51
CA PHE A 22 -2.62 6.46 -2.30
C PHE A 22 -3.03 5.01 -2.58
N ASP A 23 -2.39 4.07 -1.89
CA ASP A 23 -2.72 2.63 -1.88
C ASP A 23 -2.85 2.06 -0.46
N HIS A 24 -2.82 2.95 0.55
CA HIS A 24 -2.83 2.58 1.97
C HIS A 24 -4.23 2.65 2.61
N GLY A 25 -4.34 2.15 3.84
CA GLY A 25 -5.54 2.27 4.70
C GLY A 25 -5.63 3.60 5.46
N GLY A 26 -6.57 3.71 6.40
CA GLY A 26 -6.68 4.86 7.29
C GLY A 26 -7.12 6.16 6.62
N SER A 27 -6.77 7.30 7.21
CA SER A 27 -7.13 8.63 6.69
C SER A 27 -6.55 8.86 5.29
N ALA A 28 -7.34 9.46 4.39
CA ALA A 28 -7.00 9.65 2.98
C ALA A 28 -6.67 8.35 2.20
N GLY A 29 -7.08 7.19 2.74
CA GLY A 29 -6.96 5.88 2.10
C GLY A 29 -8.18 5.04 2.41
N GLY A 30 -7.98 3.74 2.63
CA GLY A 30 -9.05 2.81 3.03
C GLY A 30 -9.78 2.17 1.85
N TYR A 31 -10.65 1.21 2.15
CA TYR A 31 -11.29 0.36 1.15
C TYR A 31 -12.13 1.16 0.16
N GLU A 32 -12.92 2.12 0.65
CA GLU A 32 -13.85 2.91 -0.16
C GLU A 32 -13.11 3.76 -1.18
N ASN A 33 -12.05 4.44 -0.73
CA ASN A 33 -11.30 5.37 -1.55
C ASN A 33 -10.39 4.64 -2.54
N THR A 34 -9.69 3.58 -2.10
CA THR A 34 -8.85 2.77 -2.98
C THR A 34 -9.68 2.02 -4.02
N TRP A 35 -10.88 1.56 -3.65
CA TRP A 35 -11.83 1.01 -4.61
C TRP A 35 -12.30 2.06 -5.61
N GLY A 36 -12.66 3.27 -5.15
CA GLY A 36 -13.11 4.35 -6.03
C GLY A 36 -12.06 4.75 -7.07
N THR A 37 -10.82 5.00 -6.64
CA THR A 37 -9.72 5.37 -7.53
C THR A 37 -9.29 4.20 -8.42
N GLY A 38 -9.18 2.99 -7.86
CA GLY A 38 -8.84 1.79 -8.62
C GLY A 38 -9.89 1.45 -9.68
N LYS A 39 -11.18 1.57 -9.35
CA LYS A 39 -12.27 1.35 -10.31
C LYS A 39 -12.26 2.39 -11.42
N LEU A 40 -11.94 3.65 -11.13
CA LEU A 40 -11.79 4.68 -12.16
C LEU A 40 -10.63 4.36 -13.10
N TYR A 41 -9.42 4.15 -12.58
CA TYR A 41 -8.20 4.06 -13.39
C TYR A 41 -7.92 2.68 -13.99
N PHE A 42 -8.44 1.60 -13.40
CA PHE A 42 -8.21 0.21 -13.85
C PHE A 42 -9.49 -0.51 -14.28
N GLY A 43 -10.64 -0.14 -13.71
CA GLY A 43 -11.94 -0.69 -14.10
C GLY A 43 -12.47 -0.02 -15.37
N SER A 44 -12.79 1.27 -15.27
CA SER A 44 -13.30 2.11 -16.37
C SER A 44 -12.23 2.46 -17.40
N MET A 45 -10.98 2.55 -16.97
CA MET A 45 -9.79 2.84 -17.77
C MET A 45 -8.80 1.67 -17.69
N LYS A 46 -7.63 1.78 -18.32
CA LYS A 46 -6.51 0.81 -18.31
C LYS A 46 -5.15 1.53 -18.14
N VAL A 47 -5.08 2.48 -17.20
CA VAL A 47 -3.90 3.33 -16.98
C VAL A 47 -2.70 2.49 -16.54
N LYS A 48 -1.60 2.58 -17.29
CA LYS A 48 -0.32 1.92 -16.97
C LYS A 48 0.67 2.83 -16.26
N ASN A 49 0.68 4.11 -16.66
CA ASN A 49 1.62 5.11 -16.15
C ASN A 49 1.15 5.68 -14.81
N CYS A 50 1.10 4.82 -13.81
CA CYS A 50 0.75 5.20 -12.46
C CYS A 50 1.86 4.82 -11.47
N ARG A 51 1.94 5.65 -10.44
CA ARG A 51 2.73 5.40 -9.24
C ARG A 51 1.82 5.49 -8.03
N ILE A 52 2.40 5.12 -6.91
CA ILE A 52 1.74 5.21 -5.62
C ILE A 52 2.53 6.11 -4.68
N HIS A 53 1.92 6.42 -3.55
CA HIS A 53 2.34 7.54 -2.72
C HIS A 53 3.81 7.44 -2.28
N ASN A 54 4.27 6.26 -1.87
CA ASN A 54 5.60 6.08 -1.31
C ASN A 54 6.64 5.43 -2.26
N ARG A 55 6.26 5.05 -3.49
CA ARG A 55 7.16 4.43 -4.46
C ARG A 55 6.86 4.86 -5.91
N PRO A 56 7.87 5.05 -6.77
CA PRO A 56 7.72 5.74 -8.06
C PRO A 56 7.14 4.88 -9.19
N ALA A 57 6.53 3.75 -8.90
CA ALA A 57 5.87 2.86 -9.85
C ALA A 57 4.73 2.08 -9.17
N TYR A 58 3.87 1.44 -9.97
CA TYR A 58 2.79 0.59 -9.45
C TYR A 58 3.31 -0.83 -9.14
N ASN A 59 4.01 -0.98 -8.01
CA ASN A 59 4.65 -2.23 -7.58
C ASN A 59 4.41 -2.53 -6.08
N SER A 60 4.92 -3.67 -5.61
CA SER A 60 4.88 -4.06 -4.19
C SER A 60 6.17 -3.65 -3.48
N GLU A 61 6.09 -3.25 -2.22
CA GLU A 61 7.27 -3.07 -1.36
C GLU A 61 8.02 -4.39 -1.09
N VAL A 62 7.32 -5.53 -1.21
CA VAL A 62 7.76 -6.82 -0.66
C VAL A 62 7.57 -7.96 -1.66
N HIS A 63 7.92 -7.74 -2.93
CA HIS A 63 7.80 -8.76 -3.99
C HIS A 63 8.36 -10.13 -3.58
N SER A 64 9.55 -10.17 -2.99
CA SER A 64 10.24 -11.44 -2.68
C SER A 64 9.43 -12.36 -1.75
N THR A 65 8.89 -11.87 -0.63
CA THR A 65 8.12 -12.74 0.29
C THR A 65 6.81 -13.22 -0.33
N ARG A 66 6.19 -12.39 -1.18
CA ARG A 66 4.96 -12.76 -1.90
C ARG A 66 5.23 -13.79 -2.99
N ASP A 67 6.32 -13.65 -3.73
CA ASP A 67 6.78 -14.65 -4.71
C ASP A 67 7.14 -15.97 -4.03
N MET A 68 7.61 -15.92 -2.78
CA MET A 68 7.82 -17.09 -1.91
C MET A 68 6.52 -17.69 -1.35
N GLY A 69 5.36 -17.07 -1.58
CA GLY A 69 4.05 -17.55 -1.10
C GLY A 69 3.72 -17.16 0.34
N VAL A 70 4.46 -16.24 0.95
CA VAL A 70 4.29 -15.80 2.35
C VAL A 70 3.89 -14.32 2.36
N GLY A 71 2.61 -14.03 2.61
CA GLY A 71 2.14 -12.65 2.75
C GLY A 71 2.81 -11.94 3.93
N GLU A 72 3.05 -10.63 3.83
CA GLU A 72 3.89 -9.89 4.78
C GLU A 72 3.26 -9.59 6.16
N LEU A 73 1.93 -9.68 6.27
CA LEU A 73 1.18 -9.54 7.53
C LEU A 73 0.52 -10.87 7.88
N ASN A 74 1.32 -11.84 8.33
CA ASN A 74 0.94 -13.25 8.47
C ASN A 74 0.85 -13.78 9.92
N TYR A 75 0.94 -12.89 10.90
CA TYR A 75 0.90 -13.19 12.33
C TYR A 75 -0.08 -12.24 13.04
N CYS A 76 -0.32 -12.42 14.34
CA CYS A 76 -1.16 -11.53 15.13
C CYS A 76 -0.35 -10.82 16.23
N TYR A 77 -0.87 -9.73 16.78
CA TYR A 77 -0.13 -8.97 17.81
C TYR A 77 0.13 -9.77 19.09
N GLU A 78 -0.66 -10.82 19.38
CA GLU A 78 -0.45 -11.69 20.53
C GLU A 78 0.85 -12.50 20.42
N ASP A 79 1.31 -12.83 19.20
CA ASP A 79 2.52 -13.61 18.98
C ASP A 79 3.78 -12.93 19.56
N TYR A 80 3.79 -11.59 19.67
CA TYR A 80 4.89 -10.86 20.32
C TYR A 80 5.05 -11.19 21.81
N GLY A 81 3.96 -11.53 22.50
CA GLY A 81 3.99 -11.93 23.91
C GLY A 81 4.23 -13.42 24.13
N LEU A 82 4.17 -14.23 23.06
CA LEU A 82 4.32 -15.69 23.11
C LEU A 82 5.69 -16.16 22.65
N THR A 83 6.37 -15.39 21.78
CA THR A 83 7.69 -15.76 21.26
C THR A 83 8.78 -15.65 22.32
N ASP A 84 9.75 -16.56 22.28
CA ASP A 84 10.94 -16.50 23.13
C ASP A 84 11.89 -15.35 22.75
N THR A 85 11.86 -14.92 21.49
CA THR A 85 12.77 -13.88 20.97
C THR A 85 12.09 -13.10 19.86
N ILE A 86 12.19 -11.77 19.93
CA ILE A 86 11.76 -10.84 18.89
C ILE A 86 13.00 -10.37 18.13
N PHE A 87 12.97 -10.42 16.80
CA PHE A 87 14.02 -9.87 15.95
C PHE A 87 13.49 -8.70 15.10
N LEU A 88 13.91 -7.48 15.42
CA LEU A 88 13.49 -6.25 14.72
C LEU A 88 14.55 -5.85 13.68
N ILE A 89 14.16 -5.76 12.41
CA ILE A 89 15.05 -5.39 11.29
C ILE A 89 14.58 -4.08 10.68
N GLY A 90 15.42 -3.04 10.72
CA GLY A 90 15.11 -1.74 10.10
C GLY A 90 13.91 -1.01 10.71
N ALA A 91 13.52 -1.35 11.94
CA ALA A 91 12.34 -0.82 12.62
C ALA A 91 12.73 0.00 13.86
N ASN A 92 12.08 1.15 14.05
CA ASN A 92 12.15 1.96 15.26
C ASN A 92 10.77 1.96 15.94
N SER A 93 10.38 0.81 16.50
CA SER A 93 8.99 0.54 16.84
C SER A 93 8.44 1.35 18.00
N LEU A 94 9.29 1.87 18.90
CA LEU A 94 8.84 2.83 19.91
C LEU A 94 8.27 4.10 19.28
N GLU A 95 8.90 4.61 18.22
CA GLU A 95 8.50 5.87 17.57
C GLU A 95 7.52 5.68 16.40
N THR A 96 7.56 4.52 15.74
CA THR A 96 6.82 4.29 14.48
C THR A 96 5.71 3.24 14.58
N GLN A 97 5.66 2.44 15.65
CA GLN A 97 4.58 1.50 15.98
C GLN A 97 4.31 1.51 17.50
N THR A 98 4.23 2.70 18.09
CA THR A 98 4.34 2.94 19.54
C THR A 98 3.48 2.02 20.41
N ASN A 99 2.17 1.93 20.12
CA ASN A 99 1.26 1.15 20.95
C ASN A 99 1.40 -0.36 20.72
N LEU A 100 1.90 -0.80 19.56
CA LEU A 100 2.26 -2.19 19.35
C LEU A 100 3.46 -2.55 20.23
N PHE A 101 4.49 -1.70 20.21
CA PHE A 101 5.70 -1.90 21.00
C PHE A 101 5.41 -1.91 22.50
N LEU A 102 4.72 -0.89 23.02
CA LEU A 102 4.46 -0.72 24.46
C LEU A 102 3.45 -1.72 25.03
N ASN A 103 2.47 -2.20 24.23
CA ASN A 103 1.45 -3.11 24.74
C ASN A 103 1.73 -4.59 24.47
N HIS A 104 2.60 -4.93 23.49
CA HIS A 104 2.77 -6.32 23.05
C HIS A 104 4.24 -6.78 22.96
N MET A 105 5.17 -5.93 22.53
CA MET A 105 6.58 -6.36 22.35
C MET A 105 7.38 -6.30 23.66
N VAL A 106 7.19 -5.24 24.44
CA VAL A 106 7.81 -5.05 25.76
C VAL A 106 6.72 -4.58 26.72
N PRO A 107 5.78 -5.47 27.09
CA PRO A 107 4.73 -5.10 28.04
C PRO A 107 5.39 -4.67 29.35
N GLY A 108 4.98 -3.51 29.86
CA GLY A 108 5.45 -2.95 31.13
C GLY A 108 5.02 -3.75 32.35
#